data_AF-A0A6A4JKB1-F1
#
_entry.id   AF-A0A6A4JKB1-F1
#
_cell.length_a   1.000
_cell.length_b   1.000
_cell.length_c   1.000
_cell.angle_alpha   90.00
_cell.angle_beta   90.00
_cell.angle_gamma   90.00
#
_symmetry.space_group_name_H-M   'P 1'
#
loop_
_entity.id
_entity.type
_entity.pdbx_description
1 polymer ?
#
loop_
_entity_poly.entity_id
_entity_poly.type
_entity_poly.pdbx_seq_one_letter_code
_entity_poly.pdbx_strand_id
1 'polypeptide(L)'
;MRSGVSRLLLLVSQLFFVICSPEVSLPVGRVRGIFQETINGRRIRSFLGIPYAEPPIGSLRFKEPKPFRAWDDVLNATSPPNKCLQSNKRGVGKEDCLYLNVHTPEVS
;
A
#
# COMPACT_ATOMS: atom_id res chain seq x y z
N MET A 1 -10.80 -61.93 7.45
CA MET A 1 -9.50 -61.34 7.08
C MET A 1 -9.82 -60.00 6.39
N ARG A 2 -10.01 -58.89 7.10
CA ARG A 2 -9.00 -57.93 7.61
C ARG A 2 -7.91 -57.56 6.60
N SER A 3 -8.20 -56.56 5.76
CA SER A 3 -7.34 -55.42 5.40
C SER A 3 -8.10 -54.59 4.35
N GLY A 4 -8.50 -53.33 4.56
CA GLY A 4 -7.93 -52.31 5.42
C GLY A 4 -6.82 -51.57 4.68
N VAL A 5 -7.16 -50.80 3.64
CA VAL A 5 -6.28 -49.74 3.15
C VAL A 5 -7.08 -48.45 3.17
N SER A 6 -6.65 -47.61 4.10
CA SER A 6 -7.27 -46.38 4.56
C SER A 6 -7.28 -45.34 3.44
N ARG A 7 -8.43 -44.69 3.22
CA ARG A 7 -8.54 -43.45 2.44
C ARG A 7 -7.83 -42.34 3.22
N LEU A 8 -6.53 -42.20 3.01
CA LEU A 8 -5.78 -41.06 3.52
C LEU A 8 -6.13 -39.83 2.67
N LEU A 9 -7.26 -39.18 2.99
CA LEU A 9 -7.48 -37.79 2.59
C LEU A 9 -6.43 -36.94 3.30
N LEU A 10 -5.40 -36.53 2.56
CA LEU A 10 -4.54 -35.43 2.96
C LEU A 10 -5.39 -34.16 2.98
N LEU A 11 -6.00 -33.86 4.13
CA LEU A 11 -6.45 -32.51 4.45
C LEU A 11 -5.18 -31.67 4.62
N VAL A 12 -4.66 -31.15 3.51
CA VAL A 12 -3.76 -30.02 3.54
C VAL A 12 -4.62 -28.85 4.01
N SER A 13 -4.71 -28.64 5.33
CA SER A 13 -5.31 -27.40 5.84
C SER A 13 -4.39 -26.30 5.35
N GLN A 14 -4.79 -25.61 4.28
CA GLN A 14 -4.16 -24.35 3.95
C GLN A 14 -4.48 -23.42 5.11
N LEU A 15 -3.51 -23.30 6.02
CA LEU A 15 -3.43 -22.20 6.98
C LEU A 15 -3.33 -20.94 6.12
N PHE A 16 -4.48 -20.42 5.70
CA PHE A 16 -4.60 -19.05 5.25
C PHE A 16 -4.27 -18.21 6.48
N PHE A 17 -3.00 -17.85 6.61
CA PHE A 17 -2.60 -16.74 7.46
C PHE A 17 -3.37 -15.53 6.94
N VAL A 18 -4.47 -15.19 7.62
CA VAL A 18 -5.13 -13.91 7.43
C VAL A 18 -4.17 -12.87 7.98
N ILE A 19 -3.28 -12.35 7.11
CA ILE A 19 -2.44 -11.22 7.44
C ILE A 19 -3.38 -10.03 7.60
N CYS A 20 -3.63 -9.63 8.85
CA CYS A 20 -4.34 -8.41 9.16
C CYS A 20 -3.43 -7.24 8.76
N SER A 21 -3.79 -6.51 7.70
CA SER A 21 -3.13 -5.27 7.28
C SER A 21 -3.91 -4.07 7.82
N PRO A 22 -3.26 -2.95 8.20
CA PRO A 22 -3.96 -1.77 8.67
C PRO A 22 -4.77 -1.16 7.51
N GLU A 23 -6.07 -0.97 7.69
CA GLU A 23 -6.96 -0.29 6.74
C GLU A 23 -7.59 0.95 7.40
N VAL A 24 -7.66 2.06 6.67
CA VAL A 24 -8.27 3.31 7.11
C VAL A 24 -9.25 3.81 6.05
N SER A 25 -10.39 4.32 6.51
CA SER A 25 -11.36 5.01 5.65
C SER A 25 -11.07 6.51 5.61
N LEU A 26 -10.91 7.05 4.40
CA LEU A 26 -10.82 8.49 4.13
C LEU A 26 -12.13 8.96 3.48
N PRO A 27 -12.43 10.27 3.49
CA PRO A 27 -13.60 10.80 2.77
C PRO A 27 -13.61 10.48 1.27
N VAL A 28 -12.45 10.20 0.69
CA VAL A 28 -12.25 9.95 -0.75
C VAL A 28 -12.07 8.47 -1.10
N GLY A 29 -12.07 7.58 -0.11
CA GLY A 29 -11.91 6.14 -0.33
C GLY A 29 -11.14 5.43 0.79
N ARG A 30 -11.01 4.11 0.67
CA ARG A 30 -10.30 3.28 1.67
C ARG A 30 -8.85 3.01 1.28
N VAL A 31 -7.98 2.91 2.27
CA VAL A 31 -6.54 2.70 2.08
C VAL A 31 -6.04 1.57 2.96
N ARG A 32 -5.31 0.62 2.37
CA ARG A 32 -4.60 -0.46 3.07
C ARG A 32 -3.11 -0.17 3.13
N GLY A 33 -2.58 -0.12 4.34
CA GLY A 33 -1.14 0.02 4.60
C GLY A 33 -0.48 -1.30 4.98
N ILE A 34 0.69 -1.20 5.61
CA ILE A 34 1.50 -2.31 6.10
C ILE A 34 2.01 -2.01 7.52
N PHE A 35 2.17 -3.04 8.34
CA PHE A 35 2.90 -2.93 9.59
C PHE A 35 4.40 -2.95 9.33
N GLN A 36 5.13 -2.04 9.95
CA GLN A 36 6.59 -1.99 9.89
C GLN A 36 7.18 -1.86 11.29
N GLU A 37 8.47 -2.10 11.39
CA GLU A 37 9.25 -1.94 12.61
C GLU A 37 10.27 -0.83 12.41
N THR A 38 10.37 0.08 13.37
CA THR A 38 11.44 1.10 13.38
C THR A 38 12.77 0.48 13.77
N ILE A 39 13.88 1.20 13.56
CA ILE A 39 15.23 0.74 13.96
C ILE A 39 15.35 0.42 15.46
N ASN A 40 14.46 0.97 16.30
CA ASN A 40 14.43 0.76 17.75
C ASN A 40 13.40 -0.31 18.17
N GLY A 41 12.86 -1.11 17.24
CA GLY A 41 11.93 -2.19 17.55
C GLY A 41 10.46 -1.79 17.74
N ARG A 42 10.12 -0.50 17.55
CA ARG A 42 8.73 -0.04 17.69
C ARG A 42 7.92 -0.42 16.46
N ARG A 43 6.79 -1.11 16.66
CA ARG A 43 5.79 -1.38 15.60
C ARG A 43 5.04 -0.11 15.21
N ILE A 44 4.88 0.10 13.90
CA ILE A 44 4.19 1.24 13.30
C ILE A 44 3.23 0.76 12.21
N ARG A 45 2.18 1.54 11.97
CA ARG A 45 1.34 1.45 10.77
C ARG A 45 1.90 2.41 9.73
N SER A 46 2.19 1.91 8.54
CA SER A 46 2.74 2.67 7.43
C SER A 46 1.81 2.61 6.22
N PHE A 47 1.46 3.78 5.69
CA PHE A 47 0.69 3.93 4.46
C PHE A 47 1.56 4.69 3.47
N LEU A 48 1.89 4.05 2.34
CA LEU A 48 2.85 4.53 1.37
C LEU A 48 2.15 4.82 0.03
N GLY A 49 2.50 5.93 -0.61
CA GLY A 49 2.02 6.22 -1.96
C GLY A 49 0.54 6.57 -2.03
N ILE A 50 -0.01 7.26 -1.02
CA ILE A 50 -1.38 7.78 -1.08
C ILE A 50 -1.40 8.99 -2.02
N PRO A 51 -2.21 9.00 -3.10
CA PRO A 51 -2.29 10.16 -3.98
C PRO A 51 -3.00 11.30 -3.27
N TYR A 52 -2.43 12.51 -3.35
CA TYR A 52 -3.09 13.72 -2.83
C TYR A 52 -3.55 14.67 -3.94
N ALA A 53 -3.13 14.45 -5.19
CA ALA A 53 -3.53 15.20 -6.35
C ALA A 53 -3.45 14.35 -7.62
N GLU A 54 -4.20 14.73 -8.65
CA GLU A 54 -4.10 14.18 -10.01
C GLU A 54 -2.67 14.32 -10.56
N PRO A 55 -2.16 13.33 -11.31
CA PRO A 55 -0.82 13.40 -11.87
C PRO A 55 -0.65 14.66 -12.76
N PRO A 56 0.42 15.46 -12.57
CA PRO A 56 0.63 16.72 -13.28
C PRO A 56 1.22 16.48 -14.69
N ILE A 57 0.64 15.55 -15.44
CA ILE A 57 1.08 15.12 -16.77
C ILE A 57 0.20 15.70 -17.88
N GLY A 58 0.74 15.76 -19.10
CA GLY A 58 -0.01 16.22 -20.27
C GLY A 58 -0.59 17.62 -20.07
N SER A 59 -1.91 17.75 -20.20
CA SER A 59 -2.61 19.04 -20.09
C SER A 59 -2.67 19.61 -18.66
N LEU A 60 -2.27 18.84 -17.65
CA LEU A 60 -2.15 19.28 -16.25
C LEU A 60 -0.73 19.75 -15.90
N ARG A 61 0.24 19.55 -16.79
CA ARG A 61 1.62 19.98 -16.55
C ARG A 61 1.70 21.50 -16.36
N PHE A 62 2.45 21.93 -15.35
CA PHE A 62 2.64 23.33 -14.95
C PHE A 62 1.35 24.07 -14.54
N LYS A 63 0.29 23.33 -14.20
CA LYS A 63 -0.93 23.90 -13.63
C LYS A 63 -1.00 23.61 -12.13
N GLU A 64 -1.90 24.30 -11.45
CA GLU A 64 -2.23 24.01 -10.07
C GLU A 64 -2.65 22.54 -9.90
N PRO A 65 -2.20 21.85 -8.83
CA PRO A 65 -2.61 20.49 -8.54
C PRO A 65 -4.14 20.39 -8.43
N LYS A 66 -4.73 19.36 -9.05
CA LYS A 66 -6.15 19.07 -8.92
C LYS A 66 -6.36 17.97 -7.89
N PRO A 67 -7.41 18.02 -7.06
CA PRO A 67 -7.74 16.92 -6.15
C PRO A 67 -7.87 15.59 -6.89
N PHE A 68 -7.25 14.54 -6.34
CA PHE A 68 -7.37 13.19 -6.91
C PHE A 68 -8.80 12.69 -6.79
N ARG A 69 -9.31 12.01 -7.81
CA ARG A 69 -10.66 11.42 -7.79
C ARG A 69 -10.82 10.41 -6.66
N ALA A 70 -12.01 10.40 -6.06
CA ALA A 70 -12.39 9.35 -5.13
C ALA A 70 -12.36 7.97 -5.81
N TRP A 71 -12.14 6.93 -5.01
CA TRP A 71 -12.06 5.55 -5.48
C TRP A 71 -12.92 4.62 -4.63
N ASP A 72 -13.48 3.59 -5.26
CA ASP A 72 -14.43 2.67 -4.62
C ASP A 72 -13.73 1.49 -3.92
N ASP A 73 -12.70 0.93 -4.57
CA ASP A 73 -11.93 -0.20 -4.06
C ASP A 73 -10.91 0.20 -3.00
N VAL A 74 -10.36 -0.75 -2.25
CA VAL A 74 -9.32 -0.43 -1.27
C VAL A 74 -8.00 -0.12 -2.00
N LEU A 75 -7.51 1.11 -1.89
CA LEU A 75 -6.20 1.51 -2.43
C LEU A 75 -5.08 0.79 -1.67
N ASN A 76 -4.19 0.12 -2.42
CA ASN A 76 -3.04 -0.56 -1.84
C ASN A 76 -1.85 0.40 -1.63
N ALA A 77 -1.65 0.84 -0.40
CA ALA A 77 -0.62 1.79 0.03
C ALA A 77 0.53 1.09 0.78
N THR A 78 1.07 0.02 0.20
CA THR A 78 2.15 -0.79 0.81
C THR A 78 3.52 -0.57 0.17
N SER A 79 3.59 0.25 -0.89
CA SER A 79 4.79 0.41 -1.71
C SER A 79 5.19 1.88 -1.83
N PRO A 80 6.51 2.20 -1.80
CA PRO A 80 6.96 3.58 -1.99
C PRO A 80 6.52 4.16 -3.36
N PRO A 81 6.09 5.43 -3.42
CA PRO A 81 5.72 6.07 -4.69
C PRO A 81 6.94 6.45 -5.52
N ASN A 82 6.69 6.84 -6.78
CA ASN A 82 7.73 7.47 -7.60
C ASN A 82 8.19 8.79 -6.98
N LYS A 83 9.48 9.11 -7.11
CA LYS A 83 10.00 10.45 -6.82
C LYS A 83 9.69 11.39 -7.99
N CYS A 84 9.47 12.67 -7.69
CA CYS A 84 9.33 13.68 -8.73
C CYS A 84 10.61 13.85 -9.55
N LEU A 85 10.45 14.23 -10.83
CA LEU A 85 11.56 14.61 -11.69
C LEU A 85 12.41 15.68 -11.03
N GLN A 86 13.71 15.41 -10.92
CA GLN A 86 14.68 16.29 -10.29
C GLN A 86 16.01 16.22 -11.04
N SER A 87 16.67 17.37 -11.18
CA SER A 87 18.00 17.47 -11.79
C SER A 87 19.05 16.97 -10.79
N ASN A 88 19.09 15.65 -10.60
CA ASN A 88 20.28 14.99 -10.09
C ASN A 88 21.15 14.52 -11.27
N LYS A 89 22.41 14.14 -11.02
CA LYS A 89 23.38 13.71 -12.07
C LYS A 89 22.88 12.60 -13.00
N ARG A 90 21.72 11.98 -12.73
CA ARG A 90 21.14 10.86 -13.48
C ARG A 90 19.72 11.13 -14.02
N GLY A 91 19.12 12.31 -13.79
CA GLY A 91 17.76 12.61 -14.25
C GLY A 91 16.71 11.60 -13.77
N VAL A 92 16.71 11.25 -12.47
CA VAL A 92 15.83 10.21 -11.92
C VAL A 92 14.51 10.80 -11.42
N GLY A 93 13.37 10.22 -11.82
CA GLY A 93 12.04 10.54 -11.31
C GLY A 93 10.94 10.30 -12.35
N LYS A 94 9.68 10.55 -11.98
CA LYS A 94 8.52 10.59 -12.88
C LYS A 94 7.71 11.86 -12.61
N GLU A 95 6.94 12.33 -13.60
CA GLU A 95 5.99 13.43 -13.41
C GLU A 95 4.80 12.99 -12.53
N ASP A 96 4.38 11.73 -12.66
CA ASP A 96 3.42 11.12 -11.75
C ASP A 96 4.08 10.79 -10.40
N CYS A 97 4.07 11.77 -9.50
CA CYS A 97 4.79 11.75 -8.23
C CYS A 97 4.07 12.45 -7.06
N LEU A 98 2.83 12.91 -7.23
CA LEU A 98 2.09 13.67 -6.21
C LEU A 98 1.44 12.73 -5.18
N TYR A 99 2.30 12.09 -4.40
CA TYR A 99 1.94 11.13 -3.37
C TYR A 99 2.51 11.52 -2.00
N LEU A 100 1.84 11.08 -0.94
CA LEU A 100 2.31 11.19 0.43
C LEU A 100 2.43 9.82 1.09
N ASN A 101 3.26 9.78 2.13
CA ASN A 101 3.42 8.63 3.01
C ASN A 101 3.02 9.06 4.43
N VAL A 102 2.27 8.22 5.14
CA VAL A 102 1.84 8.45 6.53
C VAL A 102 2.34 7.31 7.40
N HIS A 103 2.99 7.65 8.50
CA HIS A 103 3.45 6.70 9.51
C HIS A 103 2.88 7.09 10.86
N THR A 104 2.32 6.13 11.58
CA THR A 104 1.83 6.33 12.94
C THR A 104 2.21 5.14 13.81
N PRO A 105 2.52 5.33 15.10
CA PRO A 105 2.65 4.22 16.02
C PRO A 105 1.47 3.26 15.97
N GLU A 106 1.73 1.96 16.15
CA GLU A 106 0.66 1.05 16.52
C GLU A 106 0.24 1.40 17.96
N VAL A 107 -0.92 2.05 18.10
CA VAL A 107 -1.51 2.31 19.41
C VAL A 107 -2.08 0.99 19.90
N SER A 108 -1.58 0.54 21.06
CA SER A 108 -1.98 -0.67 21.77
C SER A 108 -3.42 -0.61 22.27
#